data_AF-A0A6C0H5L5-F1
#
_entry.id   AF-A0A6C0H5L5-F1
#
_cell.length_a   1.000
_cell.length_b   1.000
_cell.length_c   1.000
_cell.angle_alpha   90.00
_cell.angle_beta   90.00
_cell.angle_gamma   90.00
#
_symmetry.space_group_name_H-M   'P 1'
#
loop_
_entity.id
_entity.type
_entity.pdbx_description
1 polymer ?
#
loop_
_entity_poly.entity_id
_entity_poly.type
_entity_poly.pdbx_seq_one_letter_code
_entity_poly.pdbx_strand_id
1 'polypeptide(L)'
;MFKNIEEIGKKYDLIINKIICDEKIILSIFNSLELKEEDYDLNDSNILVFIGIYYRHVKKDNKNAKKYYLMAIEKGNKTGMNDLGYLYHIVEKDYKNAKKYYLMAVEKGNVNGMNNLGTLYHNIEKDYENAKKYYLMAIEKGDDHDAMNNLACLYYGIEKDNENAKKYYLMAIEKGNETAIGNIKSIMDNLELYICLKKITNKTELIENGIKELKKTKKVIGYENKLMYFRKLNNIKYCEICFENDKLHLLMECGHDICEDCFVKVKKCPYCRY
;
A
#
# COMPACT_ATOMS: atom_id res chain seq x y z
N MET A 1 -33.37 3.53 16.20
CA MET A 1 -32.23 4.46 16.30
C MET A 1 -30.98 3.67 16.66
N PHE A 2 -30.03 3.59 15.73
CA PHE A 2 -28.72 2.99 15.93
C PHE A 2 -27.83 3.94 16.72
N LYS A 3 -27.24 3.45 17.80
CA LYS A 3 -26.40 4.24 18.70
C LYS A 3 -24.94 4.28 18.26
N ASN A 4 -24.51 3.30 17.47
CA ASN A 4 -23.17 3.22 16.91
C ASN A 4 -23.17 2.39 15.62
N ILE A 5 -22.03 2.38 14.92
CA ILE A 5 -21.84 1.59 13.69
C ILE A 5 -21.91 0.09 13.95
N GLU A 6 -21.58 -0.37 15.17
CA GLU A 6 -21.60 -1.80 15.49
C GLU A 6 -23.02 -2.38 15.45
N GLU A 7 -24.01 -1.64 15.92
CA GLU A 7 -25.42 -2.04 15.85
C GLU A 7 -25.91 -2.15 14.40
N ILE A 8 -25.41 -1.30 13.50
CA ILE A 8 -25.71 -1.37 12.06
C ILE A 8 -25.18 -2.68 11.50
N GLY A 9 -23.88 -2.95 11.69
CA GLY A 9 -23.31 -4.15 11.07
C GLY A 9 -23.81 -5.45 11.72
N LYS A 10 -24.16 -5.47 13.01
CA LYS A 10 -24.84 -6.63 13.60
C LYS A 10 -26.20 -6.90 12.95
N LYS A 11 -26.98 -5.85 12.69
CA LYS A 11 -28.32 -6.00 12.09
C LYS A 11 -28.25 -6.53 10.65
N TYR A 12 -27.22 -6.13 9.91
CA TYR A 12 -27.08 -6.48 8.48
C TYR A 12 -26.01 -7.55 8.20
N ASP A 13 -25.57 -8.26 9.25
CA ASP A 13 -24.56 -9.33 9.19
C ASP A 13 -23.27 -8.92 8.45
N LEU A 14 -22.82 -7.69 8.71
CA LEU A 14 -21.60 -7.12 8.15
C LEU A 14 -20.45 -7.45 9.10
N ILE A 15 -19.33 -7.96 8.57
CA ILE A 15 -18.13 -8.23 9.37
C ILE A 15 -17.48 -6.89 9.77
N ILE A 16 -17.87 -6.34 10.93
CA ILE A 16 -17.38 -5.07 11.48
C ILE A 16 -16.00 -5.20 12.14
N ASN A 17 -15.15 -6.08 11.63
CA ASN A 17 -13.78 -6.14 12.11
C ASN A 17 -12.96 -5.11 11.30
N LYS A 18 -12.78 -3.92 11.91
CA LYS A 18 -12.02 -2.72 11.45
C LYS A 18 -12.73 -1.66 10.56
N ILE A 19 -14.04 -1.44 10.71
CA ILE A 19 -14.80 -0.53 9.82
C ILE A 19 -15.03 0.88 10.40
N ILE A 20 -14.03 1.75 10.27
CA ILE A 20 -14.23 3.21 10.09
C ILE A 20 -13.24 3.76 9.03
N CYS A 21 -12.16 3.03 8.74
CA CYS A 21 -11.13 3.47 7.79
C CYS A 21 -11.26 2.85 6.38
N ASP A 22 -12.15 1.87 6.17
CA ASP A 22 -12.34 1.25 4.85
C ASP A 22 -13.59 1.80 4.16
N GLU A 23 -13.36 2.75 3.26
CA GLU A 23 -14.38 3.39 2.44
C GLU A 23 -15.17 2.38 1.59
N LYS A 24 -14.55 1.31 1.08
CA LYS A 24 -15.24 0.33 0.22
C LYS A 24 -16.31 -0.42 0.99
N ILE A 25 -16.03 -0.78 2.23
CA ILE A 25 -17.02 -1.45 3.07
C ILE A 25 -18.17 -0.49 3.37
N ILE A 26 -17.86 0.75 3.76
CA ILE A 26 -18.86 1.78 4.03
C ILE A 26 -19.77 2.04 2.80
N LEU A 27 -19.21 2.04 1.59
CA LEU A 27 -19.98 2.15 0.34
C LEU A 27 -20.90 0.95 0.08
N SER A 28 -20.43 -0.27 0.37
CA SER A 28 -21.27 -1.48 0.29
C SER A 28 -22.45 -1.41 1.26
N ILE A 29 -22.24 -0.85 2.45
CA ILE A 29 -23.31 -0.61 3.44
C ILE A 29 -24.34 0.39 2.88
N PHE A 30 -23.90 1.47 2.23
CA PHE A 30 -24.85 2.45 1.69
C PHE A 30 -25.66 1.96 0.49
N ASN A 31 -25.09 1.09 -0.34
CA ASN A 31 -25.80 0.54 -1.48
C ASN A 31 -26.85 -0.51 -1.07
N SER A 32 -26.73 -1.08 0.13
CA SER A 32 -27.65 -2.10 0.63
C SER A 32 -28.79 -1.56 1.48
N LEU A 33 -28.73 -0.28 1.90
CA LEU A 33 -29.58 0.24 2.97
C LEU A 33 -30.31 1.54 2.61
N GLU A 34 -31.65 1.52 2.67
CA GLU A 34 -32.49 2.73 2.72
C GLU A 34 -32.58 3.24 4.17
N LEU A 35 -31.50 3.83 4.68
CA LEU A 35 -31.48 4.43 6.03
C LEU A 35 -31.80 5.92 5.97
N LYS A 36 -32.63 6.40 6.90
CA LYS A 36 -32.99 7.81 7.08
C LYS A 36 -32.17 8.43 8.21
N GLU A 37 -32.00 9.75 8.21
CA GLU A 37 -31.22 10.46 9.25
C GLU A 37 -31.77 10.19 10.68
N GLU A 38 -33.08 10.03 10.80
CA GLU A 38 -33.80 9.72 12.04
C GLU A 38 -33.45 8.33 12.61
N ASP A 39 -32.88 7.44 11.79
CA ASP A 39 -32.48 6.11 12.22
C ASP A 39 -31.20 6.13 13.07
N TYR A 40 -30.52 7.27 13.24
CA TYR A 40 -29.19 7.35 13.81
C TYR A 40 -29.08 8.27 15.03
N ASP A 41 -28.22 7.90 15.98
CA ASP A 41 -27.75 8.79 17.04
C ASP A 41 -26.68 9.76 16.55
N LEU A 42 -27.11 10.98 16.24
CA LEU A 42 -26.23 12.06 15.81
C LEU A 42 -25.27 12.55 16.93
N ASN A 43 -25.37 12.01 18.16
CA ASN A 43 -24.36 12.25 19.17
C ASN A 43 -23.08 11.46 18.96
N ASP A 44 -23.13 10.32 18.29
CA ASP A 44 -21.95 9.50 18.01
C ASP A 44 -21.18 10.08 16.82
N SER A 45 -19.91 10.41 17.06
CA SER A 45 -19.09 11.08 16.04
C SER A 45 -18.71 10.17 14.87
N ASN A 46 -18.69 8.85 15.04
CA ASN A 46 -18.43 7.91 13.96
C ASN A 46 -19.67 7.74 13.07
N ILE A 47 -20.86 7.75 13.66
CA ILE A 47 -22.12 7.83 12.90
C ILE A 47 -22.13 9.10 12.03
N LEU A 48 -21.70 10.25 12.55
CA LEU A 48 -21.62 11.47 11.76
C LEU A 48 -20.64 11.36 10.59
N VAL A 49 -19.45 10.78 10.81
CA VAL A 49 -18.51 10.49 9.72
C VAL A 49 -19.13 9.57 8.69
N PHE A 50 -19.79 8.50 9.14
CA PHE A 50 -20.47 7.55 8.29
C PHE A 50 -21.52 8.25 7.41
N ILE A 51 -22.44 9.03 7.99
CA ILE A 51 -23.42 9.82 7.23
C ILE A 51 -22.72 10.80 6.27
N GLY A 52 -21.60 11.40 6.65
CA GLY A 52 -20.80 12.25 5.76
C GLY A 52 -20.31 11.51 4.51
N ILE A 53 -19.83 10.28 4.66
CA ILE A 53 -19.37 9.42 3.56
C ILE A 53 -20.55 9.05 2.65
N TYR A 54 -21.73 8.76 3.22
CA TYR A 54 -22.96 8.52 2.46
C TYR A 54 -23.26 9.65 1.49
N TYR A 55 -23.30 10.86 2.03
CA TYR A 55 -23.65 12.05 1.27
C TYR A 55 -22.61 12.31 0.18
N ARG A 56 -21.32 12.18 0.50
CA ARG A 56 -20.23 12.37 -0.48
C ARG A 56 -20.35 11.42 -1.66
N HIS A 57 -20.60 10.14 -1.39
CA HIS A 57 -20.39 9.10 -2.40
C HIS A 57 -21.65 8.54 -3.03
N VAL A 58 -22.73 8.39 -2.27
CA VAL A 58 -23.99 7.84 -2.78
C VAL A 58 -24.90 8.96 -3.27
N LYS A 59 -25.13 9.98 -2.43
CA LYS A 59 -25.94 11.13 -2.84
C LYS A 59 -25.19 12.15 -3.71
N LYS A 60 -23.86 12.06 -3.76
CA LYS A 60 -22.99 13.05 -4.42
C LYS A 60 -23.24 14.48 -3.94
N ASP A 61 -23.62 14.63 -2.68
CA ASP A 61 -23.91 15.90 -2.01
C ASP A 61 -22.78 16.27 -1.05
N ASN A 62 -21.83 17.04 -1.59
CA ASN A 62 -20.67 17.50 -0.83
C ASN A 62 -21.03 18.51 0.27
N LYS A 63 -22.16 19.24 0.13
CA LYS A 63 -22.58 20.23 1.13
C LYS A 63 -23.04 19.52 2.40
N ASN A 64 -23.88 18.50 2.27
CA ASN A 64 -24.29 17.70 3.42
C ASN A 64 -23.13 16.85 3.96
N ALA A 65 -22.28 16.28 3.11
CA ALA A 65 -21.07 15.59 3.57
C ALA A 65 -20.22 16.48 4.50
N LYS A 66 -19.94 17.71 4.04
CA LYS A 66 -19.20 18.72 4.81
C LYS A 66 -19.87 19.06 6.14
N LYS A 67 -21.19 19.25 6.15
CA LYS A 67 -21.97 19.49 7.38
C LYS A 67 -21.73 18.38 8.42
N TYR A 68 -21.86 17.12 8.01
CA TYR A 68 -21.69 15.98 8.92
C TYR A 68 -20.24 15.79 9.39
N TYR A 69 -19.26 15.99 8.50
CA TYR A 69 -17.86 15.97 8.92
C TYR A 69 -17.54 17.08 9.93
N LEU A 70 -18.07 18.29 9.75
CA LEU A 70 -17.90 19.38 10.72
C LEU A 70 -18.50 19.03 12.09
N MET A 71 -19.72 18.48 12.12
CA MET A 71 -20.34 18.01 13.37
C MET A 71 -19.51 16.91 14.05
N ALA A 72 -18.89 16.01 13.28
CA ALA A 72 -17.98 14.99 13.82
C ALA A 72 -16.70 15.61 14.41
N ILE A 73 -16.16 16.64 13.74
CA ILE A 73 -14.96 17.37 14.18
C ILE A 73 -15.23 18.14 15.48
N GLU A 74 -16.41 18.74 15.65
CA GLU A 74 -16.83 19.38 16.91
C GLU A 74 -16.80 18.42 18.09
N LYS A 75 -17.02 17.13 17.82
CA LYS A 75 -16.91 16.03 18.80
C LYS A 75 -15.51 15.41 18.88
N GLY A 76 -14.51 16.03 18.24
CA GLY A 76 -13.11 15.60 18.26
C GLY A 76 -12.76 14.43 17.34
N ASN A 77 -13.62 14.08 16.38
CA ASN A 77 -13.40 12.92 15.51
C ASN A 77 -12.29 13.18 14.48
N LYS A 78 -11.19 12.43 14.60
CA LYS A 78 -10.01 12.54 13.73
C LYS A 78 -10.26 12.05 12.30
N THR A 79 -11.19 11.12 12.09
CA THR A 79 -11.57 10.67 10.75
C THR A 79 -12.38 11.74 10.03
N GLY A 80 -13.30 12.42 10.73
CA GLY A 80 -14.00 13.60 10.19
C GLY A 80 -13.03 14.71 9.78
N MET A 81 -11.97 14.95 10.55
CA MET A 81 -10.90 15.89 10.17
C MET A 81 -10.21 15.47 8.85
N ASN A 82 -9.82 14.20 8.73
CA ASN A 82 -9.23 13.68 7.50
C ASN A 82 -10.18 13.80 6.30
N ASP A 83 -11.44 13.39 6.45
CA ASP A 83 -12.39 13.33 5.34
C ASP A 83 -12.83 14.71 4.86
N LEU A 84 -12.90 15.68 5.78
CA LEU A 84 -13.08 17.08 5.41
C LEU A 84 -11.84 17.62 4.70
N GLY A 85 -10.64 17.29 5.17
CA GLY A 85 -9.40 17.60 4.47
C GLY A 85 -9.38 17.03 3.04
N TYR A 86 -9.85 15.80 2.87
CA TYR A 86 -10.01 15.15 1.57
C TYR A 86 -11.00 15.87 0.66
N LEU A 87 -12.15 16.27 1.20
CA LEU A 87 -13.15 17.04 0.44
C LEU A 87 -12.54 18.34 -0.09
N TYR A 88 -11.83 19.09 0.75
CA TYR A 88 -11.13 20.29 0.33
C TYR A 88 -10.02 20.01 -0.70
N HIS A 89 -9.25 18.93 -0.52
CA HIS A 89 -8.14 18.57 -1.39
C HIS A 89 -8.61 18.16 -2.80
N ILE A 90 -9.56 17.23 -2.87
CA ILE A 90 -9.93 16.57 -4.13
C ILE A 90 -11.08 17.28 -4.83
N VAL A 91 -12.10 17.71 -4.09
CA VAL A 91 -13.33 18.27 -4.67
C VAL A 91 -13.23 19.78 -4.81
N GLU A 92 -12.96 20.49 -3.71
CA GLU A 92 -12.99 21.97 -3.72
C GLU A 92 -11.66 22.59 -4.21
N LYS A 93 -10.59 21.79 -4.29
CA LYS A 93 -9.22 22.25 -4.63
C LYS A 93 -8.71 23.39 -3.74
N ASP A 94 -9.23 23.48 -2.52
CA ASP A 94 -8.77 24.42 -1.49
C ASP A 94 -7.69 23.75 -0.64
N TYR A 95 -6.46 23.81 -1.14
CA TYR A 95 -5.33 23.14 -0.52
C TYR A 95 -4.96 23.73 0.85
N LYS A 96 -5.28 25.01 1.11
CA LYS A 96 -5.04 25.66 2.40
C LYS A 96 -5.92 25.04 3.47
N ASN A 97 -7.22 24.91 3.21
CA ASN A 97 -8.13 24.24 4.13
C ASN A 97 -7.85 22.74 4.21
N ALA A 98 -7.51 22.07 3.10
CA ALA A 98 -7.09 20.67 3.12
C ALA A 98 -5.93 20.45 4.10
N LYS A 99 -4.85 21.22 3.97
CA LYS A 99 -3.68 21.18 4.85
C LYS A 99 -4.06 21.39 6.32
N LYS A 100 -4.89 22.41 6.60
CA LYS A 100 -5.37 22.72 7.95
C LYS A 100 -6.03 21.50 8.60
N TYR A 101 -6.99 20.88 7.91
CA TYR A 101 -7.73 19.76 8.48
C TYR A 101 -6.90 18.47 8.54
N TYR A 102 -6.01 18.22 7.58
CA TYR A 102 -5.06 17.12 7.69
C TYR A 102 -4.11 17.29 8.86
N LEU A 103 -3.56 18.49 9.11
CA LEU A 103 -2.73 18.75 10.29
C LEU A 103 -3.48 18.46 11.59
N MET A 104 -4.74 18.92 11.71
CA MET A 104 -5.59 18.59 12.86
C MET A 104 -5.79 17.08 13.02
N ALA A 105 -6.00 16.35 11.91
CA ALA A 105 -6.13 14.89 11.93
C ALA A 105 -4.83 14.21 12.40
N VAL A 106 -3.68 14.69 11.92
CA VAL A 106 -2.35 14.20 12.30
C VAL A 106 -2.07 14.42 13.79
N GLU A 107 -2.41 15.60 14.33
CA GLU A 107 -2.29 15.92 15.76
C GLU A 107 -3.12 14.97 16.64
N LYS A 108 -4.26 14.48 16.12
CA LYS A 108 -5.09 13.47 16.78
C LYS A 108 -4.69 12.02 16.43
N GLY A 109 -3.57 11.82 15.75
CA GLY A 109 -3.05 10.49 15.41
C GLY A 109 -3.90 9.75 14.37
N ASN A 110 -4.43 10.46 13.37
CA ASN A 110 -5.07 9.84 12.21
C ASN A 110 -4.01 9.48 11.17
N VAL A 111 -3.85 8.18 10.89
CA VAL A 111 -2.85 7.64 9.96
C VAL A 111 -3.14 8.07 8.51
N ASN A 112 -4.39 7.98 8.06
CA ASN A 112 -4.79 8.43 6.71
C ASN A 112 -4.47 9.92 6.50
N GLY A 113 -4.68 10.74 7.54
CA GLY A 113 -4.34 12.16 7.54
C GLY A 113 -2.84 12.41 7.38
N MET A 114 -2.00 11.54 7.94
CA MET A 114 -0.54 11.60 7.74
C MET A 114 -0.19 11.32 6.27
N ASN A 115 -0.72 10.23 5.70
CA ASN A 115 -0.49 9.90 4.29
C ASN A 115 -1.03 10.99 3.34
N ASN A 116 -2.23 11.49 3.59
CA ASN A 116 -2.86 12.54 2.79
C ASN A 116 -2.12 13.88 2.88
N LEU A 117 -1.61 14.22 4.08
CA LEU A 117 -0.76 15.40 4.25
C LEU A 117 0.56 15.24 3.49
N GLY A 118 1.20 14.07 3.56
CA GLY A 118 2.38 13.75 2.75
C GLY A 118 2.11 13.88 1.25
N THR A 119 0.94 13.43 0.80
CA THR A 119 0.47 13.55 -0.60
C THR A 119 0.29 15.00 -1.01
N LEU A 120 -0.30 15.84 -0.15
CA LEU A 120 -0.44 17.27 -0.40
C LEU A 120 0.93 17.95 -0.55
N TYR A 121 1.86 17.66 0.37
CA TYR A 121 3.23 18.18 0.30
C TYR A 121 3.96 17.75 -0.98
N HIS A 122 3.86 16.48 -1.37
CA HIS A 122 4.47 15.96 -2.59
C HIS A 122 3.87 16.63 -3.84
N ASN A 123 2.55 16.56 -3.99
CA ASN A 123 1.93 16.85 -5.27
C ASN A 123 1.65 18.34 -5.49
N ILE A 124 1.32 19.06 -4.41
CA ILE A 124 0.91 20.47 -4.48
C ILE A 124 2.05 21.39 -4.10
N GLU A 125 2.65 21.21 -2.91
CA GLU A 125 3.67 22.12 -2.40
C GLU A 125 5.09 21.81 -2.91
N LYS A 126 5.30 20.61 -3.47
CA LYS A 126 6.62 20.11 -3.92
C LYS A 126 7.67 20.11 -2.80
N ASP A 127 7.21 19.98 -1.56
CA ASP A 127 8.04 19.86 -0.37
C ASP A 127 8.24 18.37 -0.06
N TYR A 128 9.26 17.80 -0.68
CA TYR A 128 9.52 16.37 -0.60
C TYR A 128 10.04 15.94 0.77
N GLU A 129 10.69 16.83 1.53
CA GLU A 129 11.16 16.54 2.89
C GLU A 129 9.97 16.34 3.83
N ASN A 130 9.00 17.25 3.81
CA ASN A 130 7.78 17.07 4.59
C ASN A 130 6.95 15.90 4.05
N ALA A 131 6.86 15.70 2.73
CA ALA A 131 6.17 14.54 2.18
C ALA A 131 6.73 13.22 2.75
N LYS A 132 8.06 13.04 2.68
CA LYS A 132 8.78 11.89 3.23
C LYS A 132 8.54 11.73 4.72
N LYS A 133 8.64 12.82 5.50
CA LYS A 133 8.37 12.83 6.95
C LYS A 133 6.98 12.29 7.28
N TYR A 134 5.94 12.78 6.59
CA TYR A 134 4.57 12.37 6.88
C TYR A 134 4.25 10.95 6.38
N TYR A 135 4.82 10.51 5.26
CA TYR A 135 4.73 9.10 4.84
C TYR A 135 5.39 8.17 5.85
N LEU A 136 6.62 8.46 6.28
CA LEU A 136 7.31 7.67 7.31
C LEU A 136 6.49 7.60 8.60
N MET A 137 5.93 8.72 9.05
CA MET A 137 5.10 8.74 10.25
C MET A 137 3.82 7.89 10.11
N ALA A 138 3.20 7.86 8.92
CA ALA A 138 2.05 6.99 8.64
C ALA A 138 2.44 5.50 8.70
N ILE A 139 3.60 5.15 8.15
CA ILE A 139 4.14 3.79 8.17
C ILE A 139 4.45 3.36 9.62
N GLU A 140 5.14 4.20 10.39
CA GLU A 140 5.54 3.89 11.77
C GLU A 140 4.34 3.73 12.72
N LYS A 141 3.30 4.55 12.56
CA LYS A 141 2.14 4.57 13.48
C LYS A 141 1.01 3.64 13.07
N GLY A 142 0.91 3.30 11.79
CA GLY A 142 -0.26 2.62 11.26
C GLY A 142 0.02 1.50 10.28
N ASP A 143 1.29 1.23 9.93
CA ASP A 143 1.65 0.23 8.93
C ASP A 143 0.93 0.47 7.58
N ASP A 144 0.80 1.76 7.22
CA ASP A 144 0.00 2.22 6.09
C ASP A 144 0.65 1.85 4.75
N HIS A 145 0.02 0.93 4.03
CA HIS A 145 0.55 0.39 2.77
C HIS A 145 0.50 1.40 1.61
N ASP A 146 -0.36 2.42 1.66
CA ASP A 146 -0.41 3.47 0.65
C ASP A 146 0.73 4.48 0.86
N ALA A 147 1.03 4.82 2.11
CA ALA A 147 2.20 5.60 2.48
C ALA A 147 3.51 4.89 2.10
N MET A 148 3.60 3.56 2.28
CA MET A 148 4.74 2.78 1.79
C MET A 148 4.92 2.93 0.27
N ASN A 149 3.85 2.77 -0.51
CA ASN A 149 3.90 2.96 -1.96
C ASN A 149 4.27 4.40 -2.34
N ASN A 150 3.68 5.41 -1.69
CA ASN A 150 3.95 6.81 -1.96
C ASN A 150 5.40 7.21 -1.64
N LEU A 151 5.94 6.68 -0.53
CA LEU A 151 7.34 6.86 -0.16
C LEU A 151 8.27 6.18 -1.17
N ALA A 152 7.93 4.98 -1.65
CA ALA A 152 8.68 4.30 -2.70
C ALA A 152 8.68 5.11 -4.02
N CYS A 153 7.54 5.71 -4.40
CA CYS A 153 7.47 6.62 -5.55
C CYS A 153 8.36 7.86 -5.37
N LEU A 154 8.43 8.43 -4.15
CA LEU A 154 9.32 9.55 -3.85
C LEU A 154 10.79 9.13 -4.01
N TYR A 155 11.19 8.00 -3.44
CA TYR A 155 12.54 7.47 -3.58
C TYR A 155 12.91 7.22 -5.06
N TYR A 156 12.03 6.59 -5.82
CA TYR A 156 12.27 6.29 -7.23
C TYR A 156 12.30 7.55 -8.12
N GLY A 157 11.28 8.39 -7.99
CA GLY A 157 11.04 9.50 -8.91
C GLY A 157 11.90 10.72 -8.62
N ILE A 158 12.06 11.05 -7.33
CA ILE A 158 12.69 12.29 -6.84
C ILE A 158 14.12 12.03 -6.39
N GLU A 159 14.33 11.13 -5.41
CA GLU A 159 15.66 10.86 -4.86
C GLU A 159 16.53 9.97 -5.76
N LYS A 160 15.93 9.32 -6.77
CA LYS A 160 16.57 8.32 -7.64
C LYS A 160 17.22 7.16 -6.89
N ASP A 161 16.70 6.85 -5.71
CA ASP A 161 17.14 5.75 -4.86
C ASP A 161 16.30 4.49 -5.14
N ASN A 162 16.80 3.65 -6.06
CA ASN A 162 16.14 2.42 -6.43
C ASN A 162 16.14 1.38 -5.31
N GLU A 163 17.11 1.41 -4.40
CA GLU A 163 17.21 0.41 -3.33
C GLU A 163 16.10 0.62 -2.30
N ASN A 164 15.96 1.86 -1.81
CA ASN A 164 14.87 2.21 -0.91
C ASN A 164 13.51 2.12 -1.61
N ALA A 165 13.41 2.49 -2.90
CA ALA A 165 12.17 2.29 -3.65
C ALA A 165 11.74 0.81 -3.69
N LYS A 166 12.65 -0.12 -4.03
CA LYS A 166 12.36 -1.57 -4.01
C LYS A 166 11.92 -2.04 -2.63
N LYS A 167 12.64 -1.63 -1.59
CA LYS A 167 12.32 -1.96 -0.20
C LYS A 167 10.88 -1.57 0.15
N TYR A 168 10.51 -0.31 -0.04
CA TYR A 168 9.18 0.19 0.34
C TYR A 168 8.06 -0.33 -0.56
N TYR A 169 8.30 -0.55 -1.86
CA TYR A 169 7.31 -1.23 -2.70
C TYR A 169 7.07 -2.66 -2.24
N LEU A 170 8.12 -3.44 -1.92
CA LEU A 170 7.95 -4.82 -1.42
C LEU A 170 7.17 -4.86 -0.10
N MET A 171 7.46 -3.93 0.82
CA MET A 171 6.69 -3.79 2.06
C MET A 171 5.21 -3.48 1.77
N ALA A 172 4.92 -2.56 0.84
CA ALA A 172 3.56 -2.23 0.45
C ALA A 172 2.82 -3.45 -0.15
N ILE A 173 3.50 -4.23 -1.00
CA ILE A 173 2.94 -5.44 -1.62
C ILE A 173 2.63 -6.51 -0.56
N GLU A 174 3.52 -6.71 0.42
CA GLU A 174 3.30 -7.61 1.55
C GLU A 174 2.03 -7.26 2.34
N LYS A 175 1.69 -5.97 2.39
CA LYS A 175 0.48 -5.44 3.03
C LYS A 175 -0.74 -5.35 2.11
N GLY A 176 -0.64 -5.86 0.87
CA GLY A 176 -1.76 -5.93 -0.06
C GLY A 176 -1.93 -4.71 -0.98
N ASN A 177 -0.93 -3.84 -1.09
CA ASN A 177 -1.01 -2.71 -2.02
C ASN A 177 -0.86 -3.18 -3.49
N GLU A 178 -1.96 -3.17 -4.23
CA GLU A 178 -1.99 -3.58 -5.64
C GLU A 178 -1.23 -2.62 -6.56
N THR A 179 -1.25 -1.32 -6.24
CA THR A 179 -0.59 -0.30 -7.06
C THR A 179 0.93 -0.46 -6.99
N ALA A 180 1.46 -0.88 -5.84
CA ALA A 180 2.88 -1.15 -5.66
C ALA A 180 3.39 -2.29 -6.57
N ILE A 181 2.57 -3.31 -6.88
CA ILE A 181 2.93 -4.36 -7.86
C ILE A 181 3.14 -3.78 -9.26
N GLY A 182 2.31 -2.81 -9.67
CA GLY A 182 2.48 -2.11 -10.94
C GLY A 182 3.77 -1.28 -10.94
N ASN A 183 3.95 -0.47 -9.90
CA ASN A 183 5.07 0.46 -9.79
C ASN A 183 6.43 -0.24 -9.71
N ILE A 184 6.55 -1.34 -8.96
CA ILE A 184 7.83 -2.04 -8.77
C ILE A 184 8.38 -2.63 -10.07
N LYS A 185 7.53 -2.92 -11.06
CA LYS A 185 7.95 -3.41 -12.40
C LYS A 185 8.72 -2.36 -13.21
N SER A 186 8.68 -1.09 -12.81
CA SER A 186 9.52 -0.04 -13.42
C SER A 186 10.98 -0.11 -13.00
N ILE A 187 11.29 -0.80 -11.89
CA ILE A 187 12.63 -0.88 -11.29
C ILE A 187 13.17 -2.31 -11.16
N MET A 188 12.31 -3.32 -11.22
CA MET A 188 12.67 -4.73 -11.15
C MET A 188 12.23 -5.46 -12.41
N ASP A 189 13.09 -6.36 -12.90
CA ASP A 189 12.67 -7.27 -13.96
C ASP A 189 11.80 -8.42 -13.41
N ASN A 190 11.11 -9.14 -14.31
CA ASN A 190 10.18 -10.20 -13.94
C ASN A 190 10.82 -11.32 -13.10
N LEU A 191 12.08 -11.64 -13.33
CA LEU A 191 12.77 -12.68 -12.57
C LEU A 191 13.11 -12.19 -11.17
N GLU A 192 13.67 -10.97 -11.07
CA GLU A 192 14.00 -10.36 -9.79
C GLU A 192 12.74 -10.25 -8.90
N LEU A 193 11.64 -9.73 -9.46
CA LEU A 193 10.38 -9.60 -8.75
C LEU A 193 9.83 -10.96 -8.31
N TYR A 194 9.85 -11.97 -9.19
CA TYR A 194 9.40 -13.32 -8.88
C TYR A 194 10.12 -13.92 -7.66
N ILE A 195 11.43 -13.72 -7.58
CA ILE A 195 12.25 -14.24 -6.47
C ILE A 195 11.90 -13.51 -5.17
N CYS A 196 11.82 -12.18 -5.19
CA CYS A 196 11.45 -11.40 -4.01
C CYS A 196 10.07 -11.80 -3.49
N LEU A 197 9.06 -11.91 -4.37
CA LEU A 197 7.71 -12.33 -3.98
C LEU A 197 7.68 -13.74 -3.38
N LYS A 198 8.50 -14.68 -3.89
CA LYS A 198 8.59 -16.02 -3.30
C LYS A 198 9.20 -16.04 -1.90
N LYS A 199 10.12 -15.12 -1.60
CA LYS A 199 10.78 -15.00 -0.29
C LYS A 199 9.85 -14.44 0.79
N ILE A 200 8.76 -13.75 0.43
CA ILE A 200 7.75 -13.27 1.40
C ILE A 200 7.07 -14.47 2.08
N THR A 201 7.03 -14.47 3.41
CA THR A 201 6.46 -15.57 4.22
C THR A 201 4.93 -15.51 4.24
N ASN A 202 4.36 -14.34 4.52
CA ASN A 202 2.91 -14.11 4.55
C ASN A 202 2.40 -13.73 3.17
N LYS A 203 2.17 -14.73 2.30
CA LYS A 203 1.67 -14.51 0.95
C LYS A 203 0.17 -14.21 0.99
N THR A 204 -0.18 -12.98 0.64
CA THR A 204 -1.56 -12.59 0.33
C THR A 204 -1.96 -13.15 -1.05
N GLU A 205 -3.26 -13.19 -1.34
CA GLU A 205 -3.77 -13.57 -2.67
C GLU A 205 -3.13 -12.72 -3.78
N LEU A 206 -2.91 -11.43 -3.52
CA LEU A 206 -2.20 -10.52 -4.41
C LEU A 206 -0.79 -11.03 -4.76
N ILE A 207 -0.02 -11.48 -3.77
CA ILE A 207 1.32 -12.03 -3.96
C ILE A 207 1.26 -13.35 -4.73
N GLU A 208 0.34 -14.25 -4.38
CA GLU A 208 0.20 -15.54 -5.05
C GLU A 208 -0.15 -15.39 -6.52
N ASN A 209 -1.10 -14.50 -6.83
CA ASN A 209 -1.46 -14.13 -8.19
C ASN A 209 -0.27 -13.50 -8.94
N GLY A 210 0.48 -12.60 -8.29
CA GLY A 210 1.70 -12.03 -8.84
C GLY A 210 2.73 -13.10 -9.21
N ILE A 211 3.00 -14.06 -8.31
CA ILE A 211 3.90 -15.19 -8.56
C ILE A 211 3.40 -16.04 -9.74
N LYS A 212 2.10 -16.36 -9.77
CA LYS A 212 1.47 -17.17 -10.82
C LYS A 212 1.61 -16.53 -12.20
N GLU A 213 1.42 -15.21 -12.30
CA GLU A 213 1.62 -14.49 -13.56
C GLU A 213 3.09 -14.45 -13.98
N LEU A 214 4.00 -14.17 -13.05
CA LEU A 214 5.44 -14.11 -13.36
C LEU A 214 6.01 -15.47 -13.80
N LYS A 215 5.47 -16.59 -13.28
CA LYS A 215 5.82 -17.96 -13.71
C LYS A 215 5.58 -18.22 -15.19
N LYS A 216 4.70 -17.47 -15.85
CA LYS A 216 4.43 -17.63 -17.30
C LYS A 216 5.51 -16.98 -18.17
N THR A 217 6.40 -16.18 -17.59
CA THR A 217 7.42 -15.46 -18.35
C THR A 217 8.59 -16.38 -18.74
N LYS A 218 9.10 -16.24 -19.97
CA LYS A 218 10.21 -17.08 -20.49
C LYS A 218 11.43 -17.11 -19.56
N LYS A 219 11.78 -15.96 -18.98
CA LYS A 219 12.94 -15.81 -18.08
C LYS A 219 12.76 -16.61 -16.78
N VAL A 220 11.56 -16.57 -16.19
CA VAL A 220 11.24 -17.33 -14.96
C VAL A 220 11.15 -18.83 -15.26
N ILE A 221 10.52 -19.24 -16.35
CA ILE A 221 10.46 -20.65 -16.78
C ILE A 221 11.88 -21.23 -16.94
N GLY A 222 12.76 -20.50 -17.65
CA GLY A 222 14.16 -20.93 -17.83
C GLY A 222 14.91 -21.05 -16.51
N TYR A 223 14.69 -20.10 -15.59
CA TYR A 223 15.27 -20.15 -14.25
C TYR A 223 14.76 -21.33 -13.42
N GLU A 224 13.44 -21.58 -13.37
CA GLU A 224 12.86 -22.73 -12.64
C GLU A 224 13.34 -24.08 -13.19
N ASN A 225 13.48 -24.19 -14.53
CA ASN A 225 14.02 -25.38 -15.17
C ASN A 225 15.49 -25.63 -14.77
N LYS A 226 16.32 -24.57 -14.75
CA LYS A 226 17.70 -24.67 -14.25
C LYS A 226 17.73 -25.10 -12.79
N LEU A 227 16.95 -24.46 -11.93
CA LEU A 227 16.84 -24.84 -10.51
C LEU A 227 16.50 -26.31 -10.35
N MET A 228 15.46 -26.79 -11.03
CA MET A 228 15.03 -28.19 -10.96
C MET A 228 16.12 -29.15 -11.44
N TYR A 229 16.78 -28.84 -12.55
CA TYR A 229 17.84 -29.67 -13.12
C TYR A 229 19.04 -29.77 -12.17
N PHE A 230 19.58 -28.64 -11.70
CA PHE A 230 20.77 -28.64 -10.84
C PHE A 230 20.50 -29.16 -9.43
N ARG A 231 19.26 -29.07 -8.92
CA ARG A 231 18.87 -29.73 -7.66
C ARG A 231 18.94 -31.24 -7.77
N LYS A 232 18.51 -31.82 -8.90
CA LYS A 232 18.62 -33.28 -9.14
C LYS A 232 20.07 -33.76 -9.20
N LEU A 233 20.98 -32.90 -9.65
CA LEU A 233 22.41 -33.19 -9.69
C LEU A 233 23.12 -32.95 -8.33
N ASN A 234 22.39 -32.47 -7.31
CA ASN A 234 22.96 -32.05 -6.03
C ASN A 234 24.17 -31.12 -6.21
N ASN A 235 24.08 -30.15 -7.13
CA ASN A 235 25.17 -29.21 -7.46
C ASN A 235 25.32 -28.12 -6.38
N ILE A 236 25.52 -28.54 -5.14
CA ILE A 236 25.63 -27.72 -3.95
C ILE A 236 27.11 -27.50 -3.66
N LYS A 237 27.55 -26.23 -3.59
CA LYS A 237 28.95 -25.83 -3.45
C LYS A 237 29.06 -24.56 -2.61
N TYR A 238 30.29 -24.23 -2.25
CA TYR A 238 30.63 -22.90 -1.78
C TYR A 238 30.58 -21.89 -2.93
N CYS A 239 29.99 -20.72 -2.69
CA CYS A 239 29.95 -19.64 -3.65
C CYS A 239 31.04 -18.61 -3.39
N GLU A 240 31.96 -18.44 -4.34
CA GLU A 240 33.07 -17.47 -4.24
C GLU A 240 32.64 -16.01 -4.40
N ILE A 241 31.39 -15.75 -4.81
CA ILE A 241 30.89 -14.38 -5.00
C ILE A 241 30.25 -13.84 -3.73
N CYS A 242 29.42 -14.66 -3.06
CA CYS A 242 28.77 -14.26 -1.80
C CYS A 242 29.45 -14.85 -0.57
N PHE A 243 30.49 -15.68 -0.74
CA PHE A 243 31.23 -16.35 0.33
C PHE A 243 30.34 -17.21 1.26
N GLU A 244 29.30 -17.83 0.72
CA GLU A 244 28.36 -18.69 1.46
C GLU A 244 28.50 -20.16 1.05
N ASN A 245 28.47 -21.06 2.03
CA ASN A 245 28.44 -22.52 1.84
C ASN A 245 27.03 -23.02 1.46
N ASP A 246 26.96 -24.28 1.05
CA ASP A 246 25.71 -25.01 0.82
C ASP A 246 24.74 -24.34 -0.16
N LYS A 247 25.31 -23.72 -1.20
CA LYS A 247 24.53 -23.04 -2.23
C LYS A 247 24.37 -23.89 -3.46
N LEU A 248 23.15 -23.92 -3.99
CA LEU A 248 22.88 -24.50 -5.31
C LEU A 248 23.50 -23.63 -6.40
N HIS A 249 24.37 -24.21 -7.22
CA HIS A 249 24.98 -23.55 -8.37
C HIS A 249 24.23 -23.83 -9.67
N LEU A 250 24.04 -22.78 -10.47
CA LEU A 250 23.37 -22.78 -11.76
C LEU A 250 24.35 -22.44 -12.88
N LEU A 251 24.26 -23.17 -13.98
CA LEU A 251 25.11 -22.94 -15.15
C LEU A 251 24.65 -21.69 -15.95
N MET A 252 25.60 -20.81 -16.21
CA MET A 252 25.48 -19.68 -17.13
C MET A 252 25.72 -20.12 -18.57
N GLU A 253 25.30 -19.30 -19.53
CA GLU A 253 25.46 -19.59 -20.97
C GLU A 253 26.92 -19.72 -21.40
N CYS A 254 27.83 -19.05 -20.72
CA CYS A 254 29.28 -19.13 -20.94
C CYS A 254 29.94 -20.40 -20.36
N GLY A 255 29.17 -21.30 -19.73
CA GLY A 255 29.69 -22.52 -19.11
C GLY A 255 30.21 -22.38 -17.68
N HIS A 256 30.31 -21.16 -17.13
CA HIS A 256 30.58 -20.96 -15.70
C HIS A 256 29.31 -21.20 -14.87
N ASP A 257 29.46 -21.69 -13.64
CA ASP A 257 28.36 -21.80 -12.67
C ASP A 257 28.48 -20.77 -11.54
N ILE A 258 27.32 -20.27 -11.10
CA ILE A 258 27.22 -19.34 -9.97
C ILE A 258 26.02 -19.72 -9.10
N CYS A 259 26.05 -19.38 -7.81
CA CYS A 259 24.94 -19.73 -6.93
C CYS A 259 23.62 -19.07 -7.37
N GLU A 260 22.49 -19.69 -7.01
CA GLU A 260 21.15 -19.21 -7.38
C GLU A 260 20.86 -17.77 -6.92
N ASP A 261 21.42 -17.33 -5.79
CA ASP A 261 21.29 -15.95 -5.27
C ASP A 261 22.16 -14.93 -6.03
N CYS A 262 23.35 -15.33 -6.49
CA CYS A 262 24.21 -14.48 -7.31
C CYS A 262 23.73 -14.43 -8.76
N PHE A 263 23.19 -15.54 -9.28
CA PHE A 263 22.66 -15.67 -10.64
C PHE A 263 21.65 -14.58 -10.98
N VAL A 264 20.89 -14.13 -10.00
CA VAL A 264 19.78 -13.21 -10.19
C VAL A 264 20.20 -11.75 -10.01
N LYS A 265 21.38 -11.50 -9.44
CA LYS A 265 21.95 -10.17 -9.22
C LYS A 265 22.88 -9.73 -10.34
N VAL A 266 23.50 -10.68 -11.05
CA VAL A 266 24.51 -10.37 -12.08
C VAL A 266 23.88 -10.22 -13.47
N LYS A 267 24.22 -9.15 -14.19
CA LYS A 267 23.83 -8.97 -15.60
C LYS A 267 24.74 -9.72 -16.57
N LYS A 268 25.98 -10.00 -16.15
CA LYS A 268 27.01 -10.70 -16.93
C LYS A 268 27.73 -11.70 -16.03
N CYS A 269 28.37 -12.70 -16.63
CA CYS A 269 29.19 -13.63 -15.88
C CYS A 269 30.37 -12.90 -15.22
N PRO A 270 30.57 -13.02 -13.90
CA PRO A 270 31.68 -12.36 -13.20
C PRO A 270 33.05 -12.97 -13.50
N TYR A 271 33.08 -14.20 -14.03
CA TYR A 271 34.31 -14.91 -14.38
C TYR A 271 34.73 -14.73 -15.85
N CYS A 272 33.84 -14.25 -16.71
CA CYS A 272 34.18 -13.93 -18.08
C CYS A 272 35.02 -12.65 -18.13
N ARG A 273 36.19 -12.71 -18.76
CA ARG A 273 37.08 -11.55 -18.91
C ARG A 273 36.62 -10.53 -19.97
N TYR A 274 35.51 -10.79 -20.66
CA TYR A 274 34.95 -9.94 -21.72
C TYR A 274 33.42 -9.99 -21.72
#